data_AF-A0A956QHD5-F1
#
_entry.id   AF-A0A956QHD5-F1
#
_cell.length_a   1.000
_cell.length_b   1.000
_cell.length_c   1.000
_cell.angle_alpha   90.00
_cell.angle_beta   90.00
_cell.angle_gamma   90.00
#
_symmetry.space_group_name_H-M   'P 1'
#
loop_
_entity.id
_entity.type
_entity.pdbx_description
1 polymer ?
#
loop_
_entity_poly.entity_id
_entity_poly.type
_entity_poly.pdbx_seq_one_letter_code
_entity_poly.pdbx_strand_id
1 'polypeptide(L)'
;MRALHGALLQRGGRGLLLYGPGGIGKSTMALRLVEAGWELLADDSPIFYLDGDRPVGVASLQVPMVTRRTLELLPCCSRYLREGGDINGKRPLDIPRSSRAVEVAHLVRLLPESDQPASLEPRPTSHTLDELLRESMLLFRKVPPQPELDEASSFVFSLLTSLVARARSWALHYDHHRGEEALGLLERLA
;
A
#
# COMPACT_ATOMS: atom_id res chain seq x y z
N MET A 1 -13.01 -12.23 3.15
CA MET A 1 -11.70 -11.54 3.12
C MET A 1 -11.09 -11.62 1.73
N ARG A 2 -10.33 -10.60 1.31
CA ARG A 2 -9.56 -10.57 0.05
C ARG A 2 -8.29 -9.75 0.21
N ALA A 3 -7.27 -10.08 -0.55
CA ALA A 3 -6.08 -9.25 -0.66
C ALA A 3 -6.32 -8.10 -1.65
N LEU A 4 -5.82 -6.91 -1.33
CA LEU A 4 -5.71 -5.78 -2.24
C LEU A 4 -4.25 -5.54 -2.58
N HIS A 5 -3.95 -4.98 -3.76
CA HIS A 5 -2.59 -4.61 -4.10
C HIS A 5 -2.21 -3.28 -3.44
N GLY A 6 -1.15 -3.28 -2.64
CA GLY A 6 -0.71 -2.07 -1.94
C GLY A 6 0.23 -2.36 -0.77
N ALA A 7 0.57 -1.33 -0.01
CA ALA A 7 1.26 -1.46 1.27
C ALA A 7 0.41 -0.84 2.38
N LEU A 8 0.14 -1.60 3.44
CA LEU A 8 -0.69 -1.19 4.56
C LEU A 8 0.18 -0.98 5.79
N LEU A 9 0.14 0.24 6.32
CA LEU A 9 0.85 0.67 7.52
C LEU A 9 -0.12 1.28 8.52
N GLN A 10 0.31 1.41 9.78
CA GLN A 10 -0.44 2.14 10.78
C GLN A 10 0.47 2.92 11.72
N ARG A 11 -0.07 4.02 12.27
CA ARG A 11 0.54 4.78 13.36
C ARG A 11 -0.57 5.23 14.29
N GLY A 12 -0.39 5.03 15.59
CA GLY A 12 -1.39 5.40 16.59
C GLY A 12 -2.78 4.76 16.40
N GLY A 13 -2.88 3.57 15.79
CA GLY A 13 -4.14 2.90 15.50
C GLY A 13 -4.84 3.36 14.22
N ARG A 14 -4.19 4.21 13.41
CA ARG A 14 -4.76 4.78 12.17
C ARG A 14 -4.06 4.17 10.96
N GLY A 15 -4.83 3.52 10.09
CA GLY A 15 -4.30 2.85 8.91
C GLY A 15 -4.05 3.78 7.73
N LEU A 16 -2.96 3.55 7.01
CA LEU A 16 -2.62 4.19 5.75
C LEU A 16 -2.36 3.11 4.70
N LEU A 17 -3.10 3.15 3.59
CA LEU A 17 -2.91 2.27 2.44
C LEU A 17 -2.22 3.04 1.30
N LEU A 18 -0.97 2.67 1.00
CA LEU A 18 -0.26 3.10 -0.20
C LEU A 18 -0.71 2.24 -1.39
N TYR A 19 -1.14 2.88 -2.46
CA TYR A 19 -1.58 2.19 -3.68
C TYR A 19 -1.09 2.87 -4.96
N GLY A 20 -1.23 2.17 -6.08
CA GLY A 20 -0.80 2.58 -7.40
C GLY A 20 -0.12 1.45 -8.17
N PRO A 21 0.29 1.67 -9.43
CA PRO A 21 0.83 0.63 -10.29
C PRO A 21 2.04 -0.10 -9.71
N GLY A 22 2.30 -1.31 -10.20
CA GLY A 22 3.54 -2.04 -9.90
C GLY A 22 4.78 -1.21 -10.23
N GLY A 23 5.79 -1.22 -9.36
CA GLY A 23 7.06 -0.51 -9.58
C GLY A 23 7.06 0.99 -9.22
N ILE A 24 5.92 1.59 -8.83
CA ILE A 24 5.83 3.02 -8.46
C ILE A 24 6.50 3.39 -7.11
N GLY A 25 7.15 2.43 -6.44
CA GLY A 25 7.86 2.69 -5.18
C GLY A 25 7.03 2.55 -3.91
N LYS A 26 5.90 1.80 -3.92
CA LYS A 26 5.09 1.53 -2.71
C LYS A 26 5.93 0.93 -1.58
N SER A 27 6.66 -0.15 -1.87
CA SER A 27 7.55 -0.80 -0.89
C SER A 27 8.63 0.17 -0.41
N THR A 28 9.24 0.95 -1.31
CA THR A 28 10.24 1.96 -0.92
C THR A 28 9.67 3.02 0.03
N MET A 29 8.47 3.54 -0.24
CA MET A 29 7.82 4.52 0.64
C MET A 29 7.35 3.88 1.96
N ALA A 30 6.83 2.65 1.93
CA ALA A 30 6.46 1.91 3.13
C ALA A 30 7.68 1.75 4.07
N LEU A 31 8.86 1.46 3.51
CA LEU A 31 10.10 1.36 4.29
C LEU A 31 10.53 2.69 4.89
N ARG A 32 10.39 3.81 4.16
CA ARG A 32 10.62 5.15 4.74
C ARG A 32 9.73 5.41 5.94
N LEU A 33 8.45 5.06 5.84
CA LEU A 33 7.50 5.20 6.93
C LEU A 33 7.86 4.31 8.13
N VAL A 34 8.28 3.06 7.89
CA VAL A 34 8.78 2.15 8.95
C VAL A 34 9.95 2.77 9.69
N GLU A 35 10.91 3.34 8.97
CA GLU A 35 12.06 4.02 9.55
C GLU A 35 11.66 5.27 10.36
N ALA A 36 10.54 5.90 10.01
CA ALA A 36 9.91 7.00 10.75
C ALA A 36 8.98 6.54 11.90
N GLY A 37 8.97 5.23 12.22
CA GLY A 37 8.21 4.67 13.35
C GLY A 37 6.77 4.29 13.03
N TRP A 38 6.37 4.22 11.75
CA TRP A 38 5.13 3.55 11.37
C TRP A 38 5.29 2.04 11.50
N GLU A 39 4.19 1.35 11.82
CA GLU A 39 4.18 -0.10 11.87
C GLU A 39 3.67 -0.68 10.54
N LEU A 40 4.46 -1.55 9.91
CA LEU A 40 4.05 -2.26 8.70
C LEU A 40 3.11 -3.41 9.06
N LEU A 41 1.96 -3.52 8.37
CA LEU A 41 1.10 -4.71 8.45
C LEU A 41 1.38 -5.64 7.28
N ALA A 42 1.42 -5.09 6.06
CA ALA A 42 1.64 -5.85 4.85
C ALA A 42 2.26 -4.98 3.75
N ASP A 43 3.12 -5.60 2.94
CA ASP A 43 3.59 -5.06 1.67
C ASP A 43 3.08 -5.96 0.54
N ASP A 44 2.82 -5.37 -0.62
CA ASP A 44 2.28 -6.00 -1.85
C ASP A 44 0.84 -6.53 -1.78
N SER A 45 0.49 -7.28 -0.72
CA SER A 45 -0.81 -7.98 -0.59
C SER A 45 -1.44 -7.86 0.82
N PRO A 46 -1.81 -6.65 1.30
CA PRO A 46 -2.63 -6.50 2.51
C PRO A 46 -3.96 -7.24 2.39
N ILE A 47 -4.35 -7.93 3.46
CA ILE A 47 -5.62 -8.67 3.54
C ILE A 47 -6.67 -7.78 4.19
N PHE A 48 -7.86 -7.75 3.61
CA PHE A 48 -9.00 -7.00 4.09
C PHE A 48 -10.22 -7.89 4.28
N TYR A 49 -11.02 -7.58 5.30
CA TYR A 49 -12.36 -8.12 5.47
C TYR A 49 -13.35 -7.01 5.82
N LEU A 50 -14.64 -7.33 5.77
CA LEU A 50 -15.71 -6.45 6.20
C LEU A 50 -16.23 -6.94 7.57
N ASP A 51 -16.20 -6.06 8.56
CA ASP A 51 -16.92 -6.22 9.83
C ASP A 51 -18.25 -5.43 9.73
N GLY A 52 -19.31 -6.12 9.32
CA GLY A 52 -20.51 -5.47 8.81
C GLY A 52 -20.22 -4.72 7.52
N ASP A 53 -20.32 -3.39 7.54
CA ASP A 53 -19.91 -2.52 6.43
C ASP A 53 -18.49 -1.96 6.61
N ARG A 54 -17.82 -2.20 7.75
CA ARG A 54 -16.52 -1.58 8.06
C ARG A 54 -15.36 -2.36 7.45
N PRO A 55 -14.51 -1.72 6.63
CA PRO A 55 -13.34 -2.36 6.05
C PRO A 55 -12.21 -2.39 7.07
N VAL A 56 -11.73 -3.60 7.39
CA VAL A 56 -10.65 -3.83 8.34
C VAL A 56 -9.48 -4.49 7.62
N GLY A 57 -8.31 -3.87 7.71
CA GLY A 57 -7.05 -4.38 7.17
C GLY A 57 -6.26 -5.15 8.22
N VAL A 58 -5.63 -6.24 7.80
CA VAL A 58 -4.77 -7.08 8.65
C VAL A 58 -3.46 -7.40 7.94
N ALA A 59 -2.47 -7.81 8.73
CA ALA A 59 -1.20 -8.26 8.22
C ALA A 59 -1.35 -9.48 7.30
N SER A 60 -0.46 -9.54 6.30
CA SER A 60 -0.25 -10.74 5.49
C SER A 60 1.05 -11.41 5.89
N LEU A 61 1.25 -12.67 5.51
CA LEU A 61 2.48 -13.42 5.81
C LEU A 61 3.63 -13.09 4.83
N GLN A 62 3.36 -12.35 3.75
CA GLN A 62 4.35 -12.04 2.73
C GLN A 62 5.43 -11.08 3.26
N VAL A 63 6.70 -11.43 3.10
CA VAL A 63 7.81 -10.54 3.43
C VAL A 63 7.95 -9.46 2.35
N PRO A 64 8.29 -8.21 2.73
CA PRO A 64 8.62 -7.19 1.74
C PRO A 64 9.79 -7.63 0.86
N MET A 65 9.64 -7.43 -0.45
CA MET A 65 10.62 -7.82 -1.45
C MET A 65 11.16 -6.57 -2.15
N VAL A 66 12.43 -6.25 -1.94
CA VAL A 66 13.03 -4.99 -2.40
C VAL A 66 14.06 -5.17 -3.49
N THR A 67 14.10 -4.22 -4.43
CA THR A 67 15.14 -4.18 -5.46
C THR A 67 16.44 -3.60 -4.90
N ARG A 68 17.55 -3.81 -5.61
CA ARG A 68 18.83 -3.13 -5.34
C ARG A 68 18.67 -1.60 -5.25
N ARG A 69 17.89 -0.99 -6.15
CA ARG A 69 17.61 0.46 -6.13
C ARG A 69 16.97 0.92 -4.82
N THR A 70 16.12 0.10 -4.21
CA THR A 70 15.51 0.44 -2.91
C THR A 70 16.57 0.48 -1.82
N LEU A 71 17.52 -0.45 -1.82
CA LEU A 71 18.64 -0.47 -0.86
C LEU A 71 19.61 0.69 -1.07
N GLU A 72 19.80 1.14 -2.32
CA GLU A 72 20.60 2.33 -2.62
C GLU A 72 19.90 3.61 -2.11
N LEU A 73 18.58 3.70 -2.23
CA LEU A 73 17.79 4.83 -1.71
C LEU A 73 17.62 4.79 -0.18
N LEU A 74 17.64 3.61 0.42
CA LEU A 74 17.43 3.38 1.85
C LEU A 74 18.51 2.44 2.43
N PRO A 75 19.77 2.89 2.54
CA PRO A 75 20.86 2.04 3.02
C PRO A 75 20.60 1.45 4.41
N CYS A 76 19.88 2.19 5.27
CA CYS A 76 19.48 1.76 6.61
C CYS A 76 18.64 0.46 6.60
N CYS A 77 17.86 0.21 5.55
CA CYS A 77 17.04 -1.00 5.43
C CYS A 77 17.88 -2.27 5.26
N SER A 78 19.18 -2.15 4.96
CA SER A 78 20.09 -3.30 4.83
C SER A 78 20.17 -4.14 6.11
N ARG A 79 19.87 -3.55 7.28
CA ARG A 79 19.80 -4.28 8.56
C ARG A 79 18.68 -5.31 8.64
N TYR A 80 17.66 -5.19 7.78
CA TYR A 80 16.56 -6.14 7.69
C TYR A 80 16.77 -7.16 6.57
N LEU A 81 17.87 -7.09 5.82
CA LEU A 81 18.11 -8.04 4.73
C LEU A 81 18.20 -9.45 5.28
N ARG A 82 17.33 -10.33 4.80
CA ARG A 82 17.44 -11.75 5.07
C ARG A 82 18.65 -12.31 4.34
N GLU A 83 19.39 -13.18 5.02
CA GLU A 83 20.47 -13.94 4.40
C GLU A 83 19.91 -14.92 3.36
N GLY A 84 20.53 -14.93 2.17
CA GLY A 84 20.01 -15.68 1.03
C GLY A 84 18.67 -15.14 0.51
N GLY A 85 18.20 -15.69 -0.60
CA GLY A 85 16.96 -15.26 -1.24
C GLY A 85 17.16 -14.06 -2.17
N ASP A 86 17.30 -14.36 -3.45
CA ASP A 86 17.04 -13.43 -4.54
C ASP A 86 15.94 -14.05 -5.39
N ILE A 87 14.86 -13.32 -5.59
CA ILE A 87 13.76 -13.74 -6.45
C ILE A 87 13.59 -12.63 -7.49
N ASN A 88 14.05 -12.90 -8.72
CA ASN A 88 13.97 -11.98 -9.85
C ASN A 88 14.58 -10.59 -9.55
N GLY A 89 15.75 -10.55 -8.89
CA GLY A 89 16.44 -9.31 -8.54
C GLY A 89 15.82 -8.57 -7.34
N LYS A 90 14.90 -9.22 -6.62
CA LYS A 90 14.35 -8.71 -5.36
C LYS A 90 14.83 -9.56 -4.18
N ARG A 91 15.17 -8.88 -3.10
CA ARG A 91 15.67 -9.45 -1.85
C ARG A 91 14.61 -9.34 -0.75
N PRO A 92 14.37 -10.39 0.05
CA PRO A 92 13.43 -10.34 1.16
C PRO A 92 13.97 -9.52 2.34
N LEU A 93 13.08 -8.79 3.02
CA LEU A 93 13.37 -8.09 4.27
C LEU A 93 12.60 -8.71 5.45
N ASP A 94 13.29 -8.91 6.56
CA ASP A 94 12.75 -9.36 7.86
C ASP A 94 12.42 -8.17 8.74
N ILE A 95 11.31 -7.51 8.40
CA ILE A 95 10.82 -6.32 9.11
C ILE A 95 9.80 -6.74 10.17
N PRO A 96 9.91 -6.21 11.41
CA PRO A 96 8.86 -6.37 12.41
C PRO A 96 7.51 -5.89 11.87
N ARG A 97 6.48 -6.72 12.04
CA ARG A 97 5.12 -6.44 11.55
C ARG A 97 4.15 -6.29 12.70
N SER A 98 3.21 -5.37 12.55
CA SER A 98 2.07 -5.28 13.45
C SER A 98 1.08 -6.41 13.16
N SER A 99 0.65 -7.13 14.19
CA SER A 99 -0.45 -8.08 14.11
C SER A 99 -1.82 -7.45 14.39
N ARG A 100 -1.85 -6.14 14.66
CA ARG A 100 -3.09 -5.42 15.02
C ARG A 100 -3.88 -5.12 13.75
N ALA A 101 -5.15 -5.52 13.76
CA ALA A 101 -6.10 -5.11 12.73
C ALA A 101 -6.30 -3.59 12.77
N VAL A 102 -6.49 -2.96 11.61
CA VAL A 102 -6.58 -1.51 11.50
C VAL A 102 -7.67 -1.07 10.51
N GLU A 103 -8.41 -0.03 10.87
CA GLU A 103 -9.24 0.70 9.91
C GLU A 103 -8.38 1.66 9.10
N VAL A 104 -8.59 1.70 7.78
CA VAL A 104 -7.85 2.61 6.90
C VAL A 104 -8.45 4.00 7.00
N ALA A 105 -7.69 4.93 7.59
CA ALA A 105 -8.04 6.34 7.66
C ALA A 105 -7.60 7.10 6.40
N HIS A 106 -6.52 6.63 5.75
CA HIS A 106 -5.90 7.32 4.63
C HIS A 106 -5.59 6.38 3.46
N LEU A 107 -6.06 6.78 2.28
CA LEU A 107 -5.68 6.19 0.99
C LEU A 107 -4.71 7.12 0.30
N VAL A 108 -3.53 6.64 -0.06
CA VAL A 108 -2.52 7.48 -0.71
C VAL A 108 -2.09 6.84 -2.01
N ARG A 109 -2.42 7.52 -3.10
CA ARG A 109 -1.93 7.19 -4.44
C ARG A 109 -0.54 7.74 -4.62
N LEU A 110 0.41 6.89 -4.98
CA LEU A 110 1.73 7.34 -5.42
C LEU A 110 1.67 7.77 -6.89
N LEU A 111 2.13 8.98 -7.16
CA LEU A 111 2.28 9.55 -8.49
C LEU A 111 3.72 10.05 -8.66
N PRO A 112 4.39 9.67 -9.77
CA PRO A 112 5.72 10.17 -10.05
C PRO A 112 5.61 11.65 -10.43
N GLU A 113 6.51 12.46 -9.90
CA GLU A 113 6.63 13.88 -10.28
C GLU A 113 8.09 14.22 -10.45
N SER A 114 8.46 14.77 -11.60
CA SER A 114 9.82 15.25 -11.85
C SER A 114 9.80 16.77 -11.75
N ASP A 115 10.85 17.35 -11.20
CA ASP A 115 11.11 18.80 -11.25
C ASP A 115 10.25 19.69 -10.31
N GLN A 116 9.24 19.14 -9.63
CA GLN A 116 8.51 19.86 -8.58
C GLN A 116 8.82 19.33 -7.16
N PRO A 117 8.67 20.18 -6.11
CA PRO A 117 8.68 19.72 -4.72
C PRO A 117 7.60 18.66 -4.48
N ALA A 118 7.82 17.78 -3.50
CA ALA A 118 6.78 16.81 -3.17
C ALA A 118 5.49 17.53 -2.74
N SER A 119 4.34 17.03 -3.19
CA SER A 119 3.03 17.56 -2.82
C SER A 119 2.07 16.45 -2.41
N LEU A 120 1.15 16.78 -1.51
CA LEU A 120 0.09 15.89 -1.04
C LEU A 120 -1.26 16.60 -1.20
N GLU A 121 -2.05 16.12 -2.15
CA GLU A 121 -3.28 16.78 -2.57
C GLU A 121 -4.50 15.91 -2.29
N PRO A 122 -5.64 16.46 -1.82
CA PRO A 122 -6.88 15.71 -1.71
C PRO A 122 -7.29 15.13 -3.06
N ARG A 123 -7.72 13.86 -3.06
CA ARG A 123 -8.18 13.15 -4.27
C ARG A 123 -9.68 12.87 -4.15
N PRO A 124 -10.49 13.09 -5.21
CA PRO A 124 -11.89 12.72 -5.20
C PRO A 124 -12.10 11.22 -4.98
N THR A 125 -13.12 10.88 -4.19
CA THR A 125 -13.54 9.49 -3.90
C THR A 125 -13.80 8.68 -5.17
N SER A 126 -14.45 9.29 -6.17
CA SER A 126 -14.78 8.63 -7.44
C SER A 126 -13.54 8.19 -8.23
N HIS A 127 -12.54 9.07 -8.34
CA HIS A 127 -11.26 8.76 -8.99
C HIS A 127 -10.49 7.69 -8.23
N THR A 128 -10.49 7.76 -6.90
CA THR A 128 -9.83 6.77 -6.04
C THR A 128 -10.47 5.38 -6.21
N LEU A 129 -11.80 5.31 -6.26
CA LEU A 129 -12.55 4.07 -6.47
C LEU A 129 -12.26 3.44 -7.84
N ASP A 130 -12.29 4.22 -8.93
CA ASP A 130 -11.97 3.72 -10.28
C ASP A 130 -10.57 3.09 -10.34
N GLU A 131 -9.59 3.75 -9.72
CA GLU A 131 -8.22 3.28 -9.70
C GLU A 131 -8.04 2.02 -8.85
N LEU A 132 -8.62 1.99 -7.65
CA LEU A 132 -8.56 0.80 -6.80
C LEU A 132 -9.27 -0.39 -7.45
N LEU A 133 -10.41 -0.17 -8.11
CA LEU A 133 -11.10 -1.20 -8.89
C LEU A 133 -10.22 -1.68 -10.03
N ARG A 134 -9.61 -0.75 -10.79
CA ARG A 134 -8.72 -1.11 -11.90
C ARG A 134 -7.57 -1.97 -11.42
N GLU A 135 -6.85 -1.57 -10.37
CA GLU A 135 -5.72 -2.32 -9.82
C GLU A 135 -6.15 -3.68 -9.23
N SER A 136 -7.32 -3.75 -8.59
CA SER A 136 -7.82 -5.00 -7.97
C SER A 136 -8.40 -5.98 -8.98
N MET A 137 -8.97 -5.47 -10.09
CA MET A 137 -9.66 -6.29 -11.10
C MET A 137 -8.74 -6.76 -12.23
N LEU A 138 -7.46 -6.35 -12.26
CA LEU A 138 -6.47 -6.84 -13.23
C LEU A 138 -6.35 -8.38 -13.23
N LEU A 139 -6.59 -9.01 -12.08
CA LEU A 139 -6.54 -10.47 -11.93
C LEU A 139 -7.72 -11.19 -12.62
N PHE A 140 -8.89 -10.55 -12.70
CA PHE A 140 -10.09 -11.16 -13.28
C PHE A 140 -10.14 -11.05 -14.82
N ARG A 141 -9.39 -10.12 -15.41
CA ARG A 141 -9.41 -9.87 -16.86
C ARG A 141 -8.95 -11.05 -17.73
N LYS A 142 -8.27 -12.05 -17.16
CA LYS A 142 -7.73 -13.22 -17.90
C LYS A 142 -8.53 -14.51 -17.68
N VAL A 143 -9.61 -14.48 -16.90
CA VAL A 143 -10.36 -15.68 -16.54
C VAL A 143 -11.78 -15.58 -17.12
N PRO A 144 -12.30 -16.60 -17.81
CA PRO A 144 -13.70 -16.61 -18.24
C PRO A 144 -14.64 -16.51 -17.03
N PRO A 145 -15.82 -15.88 -17.19
CA PRO A 145 -16.76 -15.69 -16.09
C PRO A 145 -17.18 -17.02 -15.46
N GLN A 146 -17.11 -17.07 -14.13
CA GLN A 146 -17.47 -18.20 -13.30
C GLN A 146 -18.21 -17.67 -12.05
N PRO A 147 -19.19 -18.38 -11.48
CA PRO A 147 -19.99 -17.89 -10.36
C PRO A 147 -19.17 -17.43 -9.14
N GLU A 148 -18.05 -18.11 -8.85
CA GLU A 148 -17.13 -17.77 -7.76
C GLU A 148 -16.40 -16.45 -8.00
N LEU A 149 -16.15 -16.10 -9.26
CA LEU A 149 -15.58 -14.82 -9.67
C LEU A 149 -16.59 -13.68 -9.49
N ASP A 150 -17.88 -13.95 -9.70
CA ASP A 150 -18.94 -12.96 -9.49
C ASP A 150 -19.07 -12.60 -8.00
N GLU A 151 -19.05 -13.59 -7.10
CA GLU A 151 -19.06 -13.37 -5.66
C GLU A 151 -17.79 -12.63 -5.19
N ALA A 152 -16.61 -13.05 -5.68
CA ALA A 152 -15.36 -12.38 -5.37
C ALA A 152 -15.34 -10.92 -5.85
N SER A 153 -15.85 -10.65 -7.05
CA SER A 153 -15.94 -9.31 -7.62
C SER A 153 -16.92 -8.43 -6.85
N SER A 154 -18.08 -8.98 -6.46
CA SER A 154 -19.06 -8.29 -5.62
C SER A 154 -18.46 -7.92 -4.26
N PHE A 155 -17.78 -8.86 -3.60
CA PHE A 155 -17.10 -8.58 -2.33
C PHE A 155 -16.03 -7.48 -2.48
N VAL A 156 -15.17 -7.56 -3.49
CA VAL A 156 -14.13 -6.55 -3.73
C VAL A 156 -14.76 -5.18 -4.00
N PHE A 157 -15.83 -5.13 -4.79
CA PHE A 157 -16.55 -3.88 -5.04
C PHE A 157 -17.11 -3.28 -3.74
N SER A 158 -17.85 -4.06 -2.94
CA SER A 158 -18.39 -3.59 -1.65
C SER A 158 -17.28 -3.14 -0.69
N LEU A 159 -16.17 -3.88 -0.62
CA LEU A 159 -15.02 -3.53 0.18
C LEU A 159 -14.43 -2.18 -0.25
N LEU A 160 -14.16 -1.99 -1.54
CA LEU A 160 -13.55 -0.77 -2.05
C LEU A 160 -14.48 0.42 -1.91
N THR A 161 -15.78 0.27 -2.18
CA THR A 161 -16.79 1.31 -1.97
C THR A 161 -16.84 1.75 -0.51
N SER A 162 -16.86 0.81 0.43
CA SER A 162 -16.84 1.15 1.86
C SER A 162 -15.54 1.83 2.26
N LEU A 163 -14.41 1.35 1.74
CA LEU A 163 -13.10 1.88 2.05
C LEU A 163 -12.94 3.33 1.59
N VAL A 164 -13.35 3.67 0.37
CA VAL A 164 -13.30 5.06 -0.13
C VAL A 164 -14.34 5.98 0.51
N ALA A 165 -15.45 5.42 1.04
CA ALA A 165 -16.46 6.19 1.75
C ALA A 165 -16.02 6.62 3.16
N ARG A 166 -15.05 5.91 3.76
CA ARG A 166 -14.61 6.09 5.15
C ARG A 166 -13.20 6.66 5.27
N ALA A 167 -12.35 6.42 4.29
CA ALA A 167 -10.98 6.93 4.26
C ALA A 167 -10.87 8.26 3.49
N ARG A 168 -9.96 9.14 3.95
CA ARG A 168 -9.56 10.31 3.17
C ARG A 168 -8.57 9.90 2.09
N SER A 169 -8.81 10.36 0.86
CA SER A 169 -7.99 9.99 -0.30
C SER A 169 -7.04 11.11 -0.68
N TRP A 170 -5.80 10.73 -1.01
CA TRP A 170 -4.72 11.66 -1.31
C TRP A 170 -3.93 11.22 -2.54
N ALA A 171 -3.38 12.20 -3.24
CA ALA A 171 -2.39 12.03 -4.29
C ALA A 171 -1.05 12.54 -3.76
N LEU A 172 -0.06 11.66 -3.67
CA LEU A 172 1.32 12.02 -3.31
C LEU A 172 2.14 12.10 -4.59
N HIS A 173 2.49 13.31 -4.99
CA HIS A 173 3.36 13.61 -6.12
C HIS A 173 4.78 13.75 -5.60
N TYR A 174 5.70 12.90 -6.07
CA TYR A 174 7.11 13.02 -5.69
C TYR A 174 8.06 12.28 -6.63
N ASP A 175 9.31 12.74 -6.64
CA ASP A 175 10.46 12.00 -7.18
C ASP A 175 11.09 11.13 -6.08
N HIS A 176 11.62 9.95 -6.44
CA HIS A 176 12.21 9.03 -5.47
C HIS A 176 13.43 9.60 -4.70
N HIS A 177 14.14 10.57 -5.27
CA HIS A 177 15.23 11.31 -4.62
C HIS A 177 14.70 12.34 -3.61
N ARG A 178 13.44 12.79 -3.74
CA ARG A 178 12.72 13.65 -2.78
C ARG A 178 11.91 12.86 -1.75
N GLY A 179 12.31 11.62 -1.47
CA GLY A 179 11.58 10.73 -0.56
C GLY A 179 11.43 11.26 0.87
N GLU A 180 12.35 12.10 1.34
CA GLU A 180 12.25 12.74 2.67
C GLU A 180 11.17 13.83 2.72
N GLU A 181 11.03 14.63 1.65
CA GLU A 181 9.94 15.61 1.55
C GLU A 181 8.58 14.91 1.56
N ALA A 182 8.47 13.83 0.76
CA ALA A 182 7.28 13.00 0.69
C ALA A 182 6.95 12.36 2.05
N LEU A 183 7.96 11.85 2.77
CA LEU A 183 7.79 11.34 4.13
C LEU A 183 7.23 12.41 5.07
N GLY A 184 7.81 13.62 5.08
CA GLY A 184 7.36 14.72 5.92
C GLY A 184 5.93 15.19 5.64
N LEU A 185 5.41 14.96 4.43
CA LEU A 185 3.98 15.16 4.11
C LEU A 185 3.11 14.05 4.69
N LEU A 186 3.52 12.79 4.58
CA LEU A 186 2.78 11.64 5.10
C LEU A 186 2.76 11.59 6.63
N GLU A 187 3.81 12.08 7.31
CA GLU A 187 3.81 12.18 8.77
C GLU A 187 2.71 13.11 9.31
N ARG A 188 2.20 14.05 8.51
CA ARG A 188 1.05 14.89 8.87
C ARG A 188 -0.27 14.12 8.93
N LEU A 189 -0.29 12.88 8.43
CA LEU A 189 -1.44 11.98 8.44
C LEU A 189 -1.44 11.01 9.64
N ALA A 190 -0.40 11.04 10.48
CA ALA A 190 -0.27 10.21 11.68
C ALA A 190 -1.32 10.54 12.76
#